data_AF-A0A7Y3MV93-F1
#
_entry.id   AF-A0A7Y3MV93-F1
#
_cell.length_a   1.000
_cell.length_b   1.000
_cell.length_c   1.000
_cell.angle_alpha   90.00
_cell.angle_beta   90.00
_cell.angle_gamma   90.00
#
_symmetry.space_group_name_H-M   'P 1'
#
loop_
_entity.id
_entity.type
_entity.pdbx_description
1 polymer ?
#
loop_
_entity_poly.entity_id
_entity_poly.type
_entity_poly.pdbx_seq_one_letter_code
_entity_poly.pdbx_strand_id
1 'polypeptide(L)'
;MNEERNFSPLDPGWDDPGYWTAFRASVMDRARLELARRREAIRLTVPTVLFGWSRGLVPAALAAAAIAGFMVVSEQGAAVDPEPLALEDIVSEEAEAMRAFLDEASDWAPTAFMALVEGERP
;
A
#
# COMPACT_ATOMS: atom_id res chain seq x y z
N MET A 1 2.55 17.22 48.99
CA MET A 1 3.98 17.50 48.72
C MET A 1 4.41 16.46 47.71
N ASN A 2 4.54 16.85 46.44
CA ASN A 2 4.80 15.92 45.34
C ASN A 2 6.32 15.84 45.18
N GLU A 3 6.93 14.71 45.54
CA GLU A 3 8.35 14.48 45.30
C GLU A 3 8.57 14.33 43.80
N GLU A 4 9.10 15.36 43.15
CA GLU A 4 9.60 15.25 41.78
C GLU A 4 10.76 14.24 41.80
N ARG A 5 10.53 13.05 41.22
CA ARG A 5 11.55 12.01 41.15
C ARG A 5 12.66 12.48 40.21
N ASN A 6 13.83 12.74 40.79
CA ASN A 6 15.03 13.03 40.03
C ASN A 6 15.58 11.74 39.40
N PHE A 7 15.47 11.63 38.07
CA PHE A 7 15.97 10.50 37.29
C PHE A 7 17.35 10.73 36.69
N SER A 8 17.97 11.88 36.91
CA SER A 8 19.34 12.18 36.46
C SER A 8 20.36 11.09 36.83
N PRO A 9 20.30 10.46 38.03
CA PRO A 9 21.23 9.37 38.37
C PRO A 9 21.06 8.08 37.55
N LEU A 10 19.95 7.93 36.82
CA LEU A 10 19.71 6.79 35.93
C LEU A 10 20.22 7.03 34.52
N ASP A 11 20.61 8.27 34.18
CA ASP A 11 21.23 8.56 32.89
C ASP A 11 22.73 8.23 32.96
N PRO A 12 23.21 7.19 32.28
CA PRO A 12 24.63 6.89 32.23
C PRO A 12 25.47 8.00 31.57
N GLY A 13 24.84 8.94 30.87
CA GLY A 13 25.47 10.16 30.35
C GLY A 13 25.58 11.32 31.35
N TRP A 14 25.06 11.18 32.58
CA TRP A 14 25.07 12.24 33.59
C TRP A 14 26.48 12.64 34.02
N ASP A 15 27.33 11.64 34.32
CA ASP A 15 28.72 11.86 34.75
C ASP A 15 29.73 11.80 33.58
N ASP A 16 29.30 11.31 32.41
CA ASP A 16 30.11 11.21 31.20
C ASP A 16 29.37 11.78 29.98
N PRO A 17 29.62 13.05 29.61
CA PRO A 17 29.01 13.68 28.44
C PRO A 17 29.29 12.95 27.11
N GLY A 18 30.32 12.10 27.06
CA GLY A 18 30.68 11.29 25.89
C GLY A 18 30.00 9.92 25.82
N TYR A 19 29.32 9.48 26.88
CA TYR A 19 28.79 8.12 26.99
C TYR A 19 27.90 7.73 25.80
N TRP A 20 26.90 8.57 25.49
CA TRP A 20 25.92 8.27 24.44
C TRP A 20 26.54 8.23 23.04
N THR A 21 27.55 9.06 22.77
CA THR A 21 28.23 9.07 21.46
C THR A 21 29.10 7.84 21.29
N ALA A 22 29.85 7.45 22.33
CA ALA A 22 30.65 6.22 22.34
C ALA A 22 29.78 4.96 22.27
N PHE A 23 28.68 4.91 23.04
CA PHE A 23 27.72 3.81 23.01
C PHE A 23 27.12 3.65 21.60
N ARG A 24 26.62 4.73 21.00
CA ARG A 24 26.07 4.71 19.64
C ARG A 24 27.12 4.24 18.63
N ALA A 25 28.35 4.73 18.71
CA ALA A 25 29.42 4.30 17.82
C ALA A 25 29.68 2.80 17.95
N SER A 26 29.75 2.27 19.17
CA SER A 26 29.94 0.85 19.44
C SER A 26 28.78 -0.01 18.91
N VAL A 27 27.54 0.41 19.14
CA VAL A 27 26.36 -0.30 18.63
C VAL A 27 26.34 -0.31 17.10
N MET A 28 26.60 0.83 16.47
CA MET A 28 26.62 0.94 15.01
C MET A 28 27.75 0.13 14.36
N ASP A 29 28.92 0.08 14.99
CA ASP A 29 30.05 -0.72 14.51
C ASP A 29 29.72 -2.22 14.56
N ARG A 30 29.15 -2.70 15.68
CA ARG A 30 28.67 -4.09 15.82
C ARG A 30 27.55 -4.42 14.83
N ALA A 31 26.64 -3.48 14.59
CA ALA A 31 25.51 -3.66 13.68
C ALA A 31 25.90 -3.52 12.20
N ARG A 32 27.12 -3.05 11.87
CA ARG A 32 27.53 -2.69 10.51
C ARG A 32 27.34 -3.83 9.50
N LEU A 33 27.70 -5.05 9.87
CA LEU A 33 27.57 -6.22 9.01
C LEU A 33 26.11 -6.58 8.75
N GLU A 34 25.26 -6.54 9.77
CA GLU A 34 23.82 -6.82 9.66
C GLU A 34 23.10 -5.73 8.87
N LEU A 35 23.45 -4.46 9.09
CA LEU A 35 22.92 -3.34 8.30
C LEU A 35 23.33 -3.43 6.82
N ALA A 36 24.56 -3.87 6.53
CA ALA A 36 25.01 -4.12 5.16
C ALA A 36 24.23 -5.28 4.52
N ARG A 37 24.05 -6.39 5.25
CA ARG A 37 23.25 -7.54 4.82
C ARG A 37 21.80 -7.16 4.53
N ARG A 38 21.15 -6.40 5.43
CA ARG A 38 19.78 -5.92 5.23
C ARG A 38 19.67 -4.94 4.09
N ARG A 39 20.65 -4.05 3.93
CA ARG A 39 20.68 -3.12 2.79
C ARG A 39 20.82 -3.86 1.46
N GLU A 40 21.54 -4.98 1.45
CA GLU A 40 21.61 -5.86 0.28
C GLU A 40 20.29 -6.61 0.04
N ALA A 41 19.66 -7.13 1.09
CA ALA A 41 18.37 -7.80 0.98
C ALA A 41 17.23 -6.85 0.54
N ILE A 42 17.29 -5.58 0.96
CA ILE A 42 16.33 -4.53 0.60
C ILE A 42 16.70 -3.85 -0.73
N ARG A 43 17.86 -4.19 -1.35
CA ARG A 43 18.16 -3.85 -2.75
C ARG A 43 17.29 -4.65 -3.76
N LEU A 44 16.05 -4.99 -3.38
CA LEU A 44 14.96 -5.18 -4.32
C LEU A 44 14.75 -3.83 -5.02
N THR A 45 15.35 -3.70 -6.19
CA THR A 45 15.23 -2.48 -6.98
C THR A 45 13.76 -2.29 -7.38
N VAL A 46 13.30 -1.03 -7.54
CA VAL A 46 11.97 -0.71 -8.10
C VAL A 46 11.68 -1.54 -9.36
N PRO A 47 12.63 -1.71 -10.31
CA PRO A 47 12.50 -2.64 -11.43
C PRO A 47 12.15 -4.07 -11.02
N THR A 48 12.74 -4.63 -9.97
CA THR A 48 12.50 -6.02 -9.52
C THR A 48 11.07 -6.20 -9.02
N VAL A 49 10.54 -5.23 -8.28
CA VAL A 49 9.15 -5.25 -7.78
C VAL A 49 8.18 -5.14 -8.96
N LEU A 50 8.42 -4.19 -9.87
CA LEU A 50 7.60 -3.99 -11.06
C LEU A 50 7.61 -5.21 -11.99
N PHE A 51 8.77 -5.85 -12.18
CA PHE A 51 8.89 -7.08 -12.98
C PHE A 51 8.18 -8.27 -12.32
N GLY A 52 8.23 -8.37 -10.99
CA GLY A 52 7.51 -9.39 -10.25
C GLY A 52 5.99 -9.23 -10.39
N TRP A 53 5.50 -7.99 -10.26
CA TRP A 53 4.08 -7.66 -10.40
C TRP A 53 3.58 -7.85 -11.83
N SER A 54 4.35 -7.41 -12.84
CA SER A 54 3.94 -7.52 -14.24
C SER A 54 3.77 -8.98 -14.67
N ARG A 55 4.58 -9.89 -14.14
CA ARG A 55 4.51 -11.32 -14.45
C ARG A 55 3.20 -11.97 -13.99
N GLY A 56 2.51 -11.42 -13.00
CA GLY A 56 1.19 -11.88 -12.55
C GLY A 56 0.03 -11.05 -13.11
N LEU A 57 0.14 -9.72 -13.07
CA LEU A 57 -0.92 -8.81 -13.48
C LEU A 57 -1.20 -8.84 -14.99
N VAL A 58 -0.16 -8.92 -15.83
CA VAL A 58 -0.35 -8.89 -17.29
C VAL A 58 -1.11 -10.12 -17.79
N PRO A 59 -0.74 -11.37 -17.42
CA PRO A 59 -1.52 -12.54 -17.80
C PRO A 59 -2.95 -12.53 -17.24
N ALA A 60 -3.14 -12.07 -16.00
CA ALA A 60 -4.47 -11.97 -15.39
C ALA A 60 -5.37 -10.96 -16.13
N ALA A 61 -4.82 -9.79 -16.47
CA ALA A 61 -5.53 -8.78 -17.26
C ALA A 61 -5.88 -9.30 -18.66
N LEU A 62 -4.97 -10.03 -19.32
CA LEU A 62 -5.24 -10.67 -20.61
C LEU A 62 -6.35 -11.73 -20.51
N ALA A 63 -6.35 -12.54 -19.46
CA ALA A 63 -7.41 -13.53 -19.22
C ALA A 63 -8.76 -12.84 -18.98
N ALA A 64 -8.79 -11.79 -18.16
CA ALA A 64 -10.00 -11.00 -17.93
C ALA A 64 -10.52 -10.36 -19.22
N ALA A 65 -9.63 -9.77 -20.03
CA ALA A 65 -10.00 -9.19 -21.33
C ALA A 65 -10.55 -10.24 -22.31
N ALA A 66 -9.97 -11.44 -22.34
CA ALA A 66 -10.46 -12.53 -23.18
C ALA A 66 -11.87 -13.00 -22.76
N ILE A 67 -12.12 -13.11 -21.45
CA ILE A 67 -13.44 -13.46 -20.90
C ILE A 67 -14.47 -12.38 -21.25
N ALA A 68 -14.13 -11.11 -21.01
CA ALA A 68 -15.01 -9.99 -21.34
C ALA A 68 -15.33 -9.94 -22.85
N GLY A 69 -14.32 -10.12 -23.70
CA GLY A 69 -14.53 -10.19 -25.15
C GLY A 69 -15.42 -11.36 -25.57
N PHE A 70 -15.28 -12.51 -24.92
CA PHE A 70 -16.16 -13.66 -25.17
C PHE A 70 -17.61 -13.38 -24.76
N MET A 71 -17.84 -12.74 -23.61
CA MET A 71 -19.18 -12.35 -23.16
C MET A 71 -19.86 -11.41 -24.16
N VAL A 72 -19.14 -10.37 -24.61
CA VAL A 72 -19.65 -9.41 -25.61
C VAL A 72 -20.05 -10.11 -26.91
N VAL A 73 -19.23 -11.04 -27.41
CA VAL A 73 -19.56 -11.81 -28.63
C VAL A 73 -20.73 -12.76 -28.42
N SER A 74 -20.85 -13.33 -27.22
CA SER A 74 -21.94 -14.26 -26.90
C SER A 74 -23.32 -13.57 -26.80
N GLU A 75 -23.36 -12.30 -26.39
CA GLU A 75 -24.59 -11.51 -26.27
C GLU A 75 -25.10 -11.00 -27.62
N GLN A 76 -24.22 -10.82 -28.62
CA GLN A 76 -24.58 -10.35 -29.96
C GLN A 76 -25.46 -11.34 -30.76
N GLY A 77 -25.59 -12.61 -30.30
CA GLY A 77 -26.52 -13.58 -30.86
C GLY A 77 -27.97 -13.39 -30.40
N ALA A 78 -28.20 -12.63 -29.32
CA ALA A 78 -29.52 -12.26 -28.81
C ALA A 78 -29.78 -10.80 -29.20
N ALA A 79 -30.13 -10.57 -30.46
CA ALA A 79 -30.55 -9.26 -30.94
C ALA A 79 -31.88 -8.85 -30.27
N VAL A 80 -31.78 -8.28 -29.07
CA VAL A 80 -32.79 -7.37 -28.54
C VAL A 80 -32.53 -6.06 -29.27
N ASP A 81 -33.53 -5.58 -30.01
CA ASP A 81 -33.52 -4.30 -30.71
C ASP A 81 -33.17 -3.20 -29.69
N PRO A 82 -31.94 -2.65 -29.70
CA PRO A 82 -31.59 -1.66 -28.70
C PRO A 82 -32.28 -0.37 -29.10
N GLU A 83 -33.24 0.06 -28.28
CA GLU A 83 -33.67 1.45 -28.28
C GLU A 83 -32.40 2.31 -28.26
N PRO A 84 -32.23 3.27 -29.19
CA PRO A 84 -31.00 4.04 -29.30
C PRO A 84 -30.87 4.96 -28.09
N LEU A 85 -30.30 4.43 -27.01
CA LEU A 85 -29.85 5.20 -25.86
C LEU A 85 -28.66 6.05 -26.30
N ALA A 86 -28.79 7.35 -26.13
CA ALA A 86 -27.75 8.26 -26.49
C ALA A 86 -26.55 8.06 -25.55
N LEU A 87 -25.33 8.14 -26.08
CA LEU A 87 -24.10 7.85 -25.32
C LEU A 87 -23.98 8.76 -24.08
N GLU A 88 -24.52 9.97 -24.18
CA GLU A 88 -24.64 10.93 -23.08
C GLU A 88 -25.47 10.42 -21.90
N ASP A 89 -26.50 9.59 -22.12
CA ASP A 89 -27.36 9.08 -21.06
C ASP A 89 -26.64 7.97 -20.28
N ILE A 90 -25.95 7.06 -20.99
CA ILE A 90 -25.17 5.97 -20.39
C ILE A 90 -23.97 6.52 -19.60
N VAL A 91 -23.24 7.47 -20.18
CA VAL A 91 -22.07 8.08 -19.52
C VAL A 91 -22.50 8.93 -18.31
N SER A 92 -23.66 9.57 -18.36
CA SER A 92 -24.19 10.32 -17.23
C SER A 92 -24.62 9.40 -16.08
N GLU A 93 -25.31 8.30 -16.40
CA GLU A 93 -25.74 7.30 -15.41
C GLU A 93 -24.54 6.61 -14.75
N GLU A 94 -23.52 6.23 -15.52
CA GLU A 94 -22.29 5.62 -14.99
C GLU A 94 -21.48 6.63 -14.15
N ALA A 95 -21.43 7.90 -14.55
CA ALA A 95 -20.77 8.95 -13.78
C ALA A 95 -21.51 9.24 -12.46
N GLU A 96 -22.82 9.15 -12.45
CA GLU A 96 -23.65 9.34 -11.26
C GLU A 96 -23.51 8.14 -10.30
N ALA A 97 -23.50 6.91 -10.83
CA ALA A 97 -23.21 5.71 -10.06
C ALA A 97 -21.79 5.70 -9.47
N MET A 98 -20.78 6.12 -10.25
CA MET A 98 -19.40 6.26 -9.77
C MET A 98 -19.30 7.32 -8.67
N ARG A 99 -20.01 8.45 -8.81
CA ARG A 99 -20.06 9.48 -7.77
C ARG A 99 -20.72 8.98 -6.49
N ALA A 100 -21.84 8.28 -6.60
CA ALA A 100 -22.52 7.69 -5.44
C ALA A 100 -21.62 6.67 -4.72
N PHE A 101 -20.94 5.81 -5.49
CA PHE A 101 -19.96 4.86 -4.94
C PHE A 101 -18.80 5.56 -4.24
N LEU A 102 -18.26 6.64 -4.82
CA LEU A 102 -17.16 7.40 -4.22
C LEU A 102 -17.60 8.17 -2.97
N ASP A 103 -18.84 8.64 -2.91
CA ASP A 103 -19.40 9.33 -1.74
C ASP A 103 -19.65 8.34 -0.59
N GLU A 104 -20.16 7.14 -0.91
CA GLU A 104 -20.26 6.03 0.04
C GLU A 104 -18.87 5.55 0.48
N ALA A 105 -17.89 5.51 -0.43
CA ALA A 105 -16.50 5.18 -0.11
C ALA A 105 -15.84 6.19 0.81
N SER A 106 -16.14 7.47 0.63
CA SER A 106 -15.66 8.56 1.47
C SER A 106 -16.06 8.38 2.94
N ASP A 107 -17.22 7.78 3.20
CA ASP A 107 -17.77 7.60 4.55
C ASP A 107 -17.01 6.53 5.37
N TRP A 108 -16.35 5.56 4.73
CA TRP A 108 -15.54 4.53 5.40
C TRP A 108 -14.01 4.67 5.18
N ALA A 109 -13.58 5.58 4.29
CA ALA A 109 -12.20 5.68 3.82
C ALA A 109 -11.14 6.19 4.81
N PRO A 110 -11.41 6.99 5.86
CA PRO A 110 -10.32 7.43 6.74
C PRO A 110 -9.64 6.27 7.49
N THR A 111 -10.40 5.19 7.79
CA THR A 111 -9.92 4.09 8.64
C THR A 111 -9.64 2.79 7.90
N ALA A 112 -10.29 2.51 6.77
CA ALA A 112 -10.09 1.24 6.07
C ALA A 112 -8.73 1.11 5.38
N PHE A 113 -8.16 2.21 4.89
CA PHE A 113 -6.80 2.20 4.34
C PHE A 113 -5.76 1.92 5.45
N MET A 114 -5.98 2.43 6.67
CA MET A 114 -5.11 2.16 7.82
C MET A 114 -5.28 0.73 8.37
N ALA A 115 -6.51 0.20 8.39
CA ALA A 115 -6.77 -1.17 8.85
C ALA A 115 -6.16 -2.25 7.93
N LEU A 116 -6.11 -2.01 6.61
CA LEU A 116 -5.43 -2.90 5.66
C LEU A 116 -3.90 -2.86 5.84
N VAL A 117 -3.35 -1.70 6.19
CA VAL A 117 -1.91 -1.51 6.44
C VAL A 117 -1.47 -2.06 7.82
N GLU A 118 -2.36 -2.10 8.81
CA GLU A 118 -2.08 -2.66 10.14
C GLU A 118 -2.36 -4.17 10.24
N GLY A 119 -3.13 -4.74 9.32
CA GLY A 119 -3.46 -6.18 9.28
C GLY A 119 -2.38 -7.10 8.70
N GLU A 120 -1.36 -6.57 8.04
CA GLU A 120 -0.19 -7.35 7.58
C GLU A 120 1.00 -7.15 8.52
N ARG A 121 1.00 -7.86 9.66
CA ARG A 121 2.23 -8.27 10.33
C ARG A 121 2.14 -9.75 10.74
N PRO A 122 3.13 -10.60 10.38
CA PRO A 122 3.28 -11.93 10.96
C PRO A 122 3.72 -11.87 12.43
#